data_AF-A0A383ATJ8-F1
#
_entry.id   AF-A0A383ATJ8-F1
#
_cell.length_a   1.000
_cell.length_b   1.000
_cell.length_c   1.000
_cell.angle_alpha   90.00
_cell.angle_beta   90.00
_cell.angle_gamma   90.00
#
_symmetry.space_group_name_H-M   'P 1'
#
loop_
_entity.id
_entity.type
_entity.pdbx_description
1 polymer ?
#
loop_
_entity_poly.entity_id
_entity_poly.type
_entity_poly.pdbx_seq_one_letter_code
_entity_poly.pdbx_strand_id
1 'polypeptide(L)' 'MSDNSFKALVISENDDGTYTRKVTDRSLEDLPEGEVLLRVRYSSLNYKDGLSCIGNRGVTRNYP' A
#
# COMPACT_ATOMS: atom_id res chain seq x y z
N MET A 1 0.13 25.71 -3.44
CA MET A 1 -0.71 24.67 -2.80
C MET A 1 0.13 23.42 -2.76
N SER A 2 0.53 22.99 -1.56
CA SER A 2 1.28 21.76 -1.39
C SER A 2 0.37 20.60 -1.79
N ASP A 3 0.80 19.76 -2.72
CA ASP A 3 0.05 18.56 -3.06
C ASP A 3 0.04 17.66 -1.82
N ASN A 4 -1.11 17.59 -1.14
CA ASN A 4 -1.29 16.81 0.10
C ASN A 4 -1.52 15.32 -0.21
N SER A 5 -1.13 14.88 -1.41
CA SER A 5 -1.37 13.55 -1.93
C SER A 5 -0.08 12.86 -2.39
N PHE A 6 -0.08 11.54 -2.37
CA PHE A 6 1.02 10.70 -2.87
C PHE A 6 0.49 9.46 -3.56
N LYS A 7 1.28 8.89 -4.47
CA LYS A 7 0.94 7.63 -5.16
C LYS A 7 1.33 6.43 -4.30
N ALA A 8 0.42 5.47 -4.21
CA ALA A 8 0.62 4.20 -3.52
C ALA A 8 0.14 3.04 -4.38
N LEU A 9 0.84 1.90 -4.34
CA LEU A 9 0.35 0.63 -4.84
C LEU A 9 -0.45 -0.05 -3.71
N VAL A 10 -1.75 -0.23 -3.93
CA VAL A 10 -2.72 -0.74 -2.94
C VAL A 10 -3.29 -2.06 -3.46
N ILE A 11 -3.36 -3.09 -2.61
CA ILE A 11 -3.76 -4.46 -2.97
C ILE A 11 -5.05 -4.82 -2.20
N SER A 12 -6.27 -4.56 -2.69
CA SER A 12 -7.52 -4.83 -1.95
C SER A 12 -8.01 -6.26 -2.05
N GLU A 13 -8.62 -6.78 -0.98
CA GLU A 13 -9.39 -8.03 -0.99
C GLU A 13 -10.84 -7.71 -1.37
N ASN A 14 -11.35 -8.34 -2.42
CA ASN A 14 -12.73 -8.19 -2.87
C ASN A 14 -13.65 -9.21 -2.17
N ASP A 15 -14.95 -8.97 -2.17
CA ASP A 15 -15.95 -9.86 -1.54
C ASP A 15 -15.94 -11.31 -2.08
N ASP A 16 -15.48 -11.51 -3.31
CA ASP A 16 -15.36 -12.82 -3.96
C ASP A 16 -14.04 -13.57 -3.60
N GLY A 17 -13.23 -12.99 -2.71
CA GLY A 17 -11.94 -13.53 -2.28
C GLY A 17 -10.80 -13.31 -3.27
N THR A 18 -11.02 -12.55 -4.35
CA THR A 18 -9.98 -12.13 -5.28
C THR A 18 -9.24 -10.88 -4.79
N TYR A 19 -8.06 -10.61 -5.36
CA TYR A 19 -7.23 -9.48 -4.96
C TYR A 19 -7.02 -8.50 -6.12
N THR A 20 -7.26 -7.22 -5.88
CA THR A 20 -7.10 -6.13 -6.86
C THR A 20 -5.85 -5.33 -6.55
N ARG A 21 -4.94 -5.15 -7.52
CA ARG A 21 -3.77 -4.25 -7.36
C ARG A 21 -3.99 -2.96 -8.14
N LYS A 22 -3.84 -1.82 -7.49
CA LYS A 22 -4.02 -0.51 -8.14
C LYS A 22 -3.03 0.51 -7.62
N VAL A 23 -2.41 1.25 -8.54
CA VAL A 23 -1.72 2.50 -8.19
C VAL A 23 -2.80 3.58 -8.03
N THR A 24 -2.88 4.16 -6.84
CA THR A 24 -3.88 5.19 -6.49
C THR A 24 -3.20 6.37 -5.81
N ASP A 25 -3.80 7.55 -5.94
CA ASP A 25 -3.45 8.70 -5.12
C ASP A 25 -4.09 8.53 -3.72
N ARG A 26 -3.34 8.87 -2.67
CA ARG A 26 -3.72 8.82 -1.25
C ARG A 26 -3.39 10.14 -0.59
N SER A 27 -4.15 10.52 0.44
CA SER A 27 -3.89 11.74 1.21
C SER A 27 -2.81 11.49 2.25
N LEU A 28 -2.02 12.51 2.59
CA LEU A 28 -1.13 12.46 3.76
C LEU A 28 -1.91 12.22 5.07
N GLU A 29 -3.19 12.59 5.10
CA GLU A 29 -4.10 12.34 6.23
C GLU A 29 -4.48 10.85 6.37
N ASP A 30 -4.27 10.04 5.32
CA ASP A 30 -4.49 8.59 5.38
C ASP A 30 -3.32 7.85 6.08
N LEU A 31 -2.21 8.53 6.32
CA LEU A 31 -1.06 7.95 7.00
C LEU A 31 -1.37 7.79 8.49
N PRO A 32 -0.90 6.71 9.13
CA PRO A 32 -1.01 6.59 10.57
C PRO A 32 -0.24 7.70 11.27
N GLU A 33 -0.60 7.97 12.54
CA GLU A 33 0.15 8.90 13.37
C GLU A 33 1.63 8.48 13.48
N GLY A 34 2.53 9.45 13.37
CA GLY A 34 3.97 9.22 13.42
C GLY A 34 4.76 10.52 13.56
N GLU A 35 6.00 10.41 14.00
CA GLU A 35 6.86 11.54 14.32
C GLU A 35 7.63 12.09 13.10
N VAL A 36 7.78 11.29 12.05
CA VAL A 36 8.60 11.61 10.87
C VAL A 36 7.85 11.30 9.59
N LEU A 37 7.84 12.26 8.66
CA LEU A 37 7.31 12.10 7.31
C LEU A 37 8.45 11.95 6.29
N LEU A 38 8.44 10.85 5.53
CA LEU A 38 9.45 10.56 4.52
C LEU A 38 8.86 10.67 3.10
N ARG A 39 9.46 11.53 2.27
CA ARG A 39 9.18 11.53 0.82
C ARG A 39 10.04 10.48 0.13
N VAL A 40 9.51 9.27 -0.01
CA VAL A 40 10.19 8.15 -0.67
C VAL A 40 10.39 8.45 -2.16
N ARG A 41 11.63 8.40 -2.63
CA ARG A 41 11.99 8.50 -4.06
C ARG A 41 12.19 7.14 -4.70
N TYR A 42 12.77 6.20 -3.94
CA TYR A 42 13.13 4.87 -4.38
C TYR A 42 12.97 3.88 -3.23
N SER A 43 12.56 2.66 -3.57
CA SER A 43 12.55 1.50 -2.67
C SER A 43 12.99 0.28 -3.46
N SER A 44 13.39 -0.78 -2.76
CA SER A 44 13.61 -2.09 -3.37
C SER A 44 12.33 -2.90 -3.38
N LEU A 45 12.33 -4.00 -4.15
CA LEU A 45 11.34 -5.05 -4.06
C LEU A 45 11.91 -6.23 -3.29
N ASN A 46 11.12 -6.78 -2.38
CA ASN A 46 11.38 -8.01 -1.68
C ASN A 46 10.44 -9.12 -2.19
N TYR A 47 10.86 -10.38 -2.07
CA TYR A 47 10.03 -11.53 -2.43
C TYR A 47 8.68 -11.55 -1.68
N LYS A 48 8.67 -11.12 -0.41
CA LYS A 48 7.44 -11.05 0.39
C LYS A 48 6.44 -10.02 -0.13
N ASP A 49 6.90 -8.99 -0.85
CA ASP A 49 6.02 -8.01 -1.46
C ASP A 49 5.20 -8.66 -2.58
N GLY A 50 5.82 -9.57 -3.34
CA GLY A 50 5.13 -10.40 -4.33
C GLY A 50 4.12 -11.34 -3.68
N LEU A 51 4.48 -11.99 -2.57
CA LEU A 51 3.57 -12.86 -1.81
C LEU A 51 2.36 -12.08 -1.26
N SER A 52 2.59 -10.87 -0.75
CA SER A 52 1.53 -9.95 -0.33
C SER A 52 0.64 -9.58 -1.53
N CYS A 53 1.23 -9.20 -2.68
CA CYS A 53 0.46 -8.82 -3.87
C CYS A 53 -0.50 -9.89 -4.40
N ILE A 54 -0.23 -11.18 -4.13
CA ILE A 54 -1.07 -12.29 -4.56
C ILE A 54 -2.03 -12.82 -3.48
N GLY A 55 -2.13 -12.16 -2.32
CA GLY A 55 -3.11 -12.54 -1.29
C GLY A 55 -2.61 -13.55 -0.26
N ASN A 56 -1.29 -13.72 -0.09
CA ASN A 56 -0.77 -14.66 0.90
C ASN A 56 -0.99 -14.15 2.34
N ARG A 57 -1.95 -14.75 3.05
CA ARG A 57 -2.31 -14.39 4.43
C ARG A 57 -1.24 -14.70 5.48
N GLY A 58 -0.21 -15.49 5.14
CA GLY A 58 0.98 -15.69 5.98
C GLY A 58 1.89 -14.47 6.02
N VAL A 59 1.82 -13.58 5.02
CA VAL A 59 2.60 -12.34 4.93
C VAL A 59 1.76 -11.13 5.33
N THR A 60 0.60 -10.96 4.70
CA THR A 60 -0.31 -9.84 4.95
C THR A 60 -1.63 -10.38 5.47
N ARG A 61 -1.90 -10.13 6.75
CA ARG A 61 -3.08 -10.67 7.44
C ARG A 61 -4.34 -9.91 7.05
N ASN A 62 -4.22 -8.61 6.83
CA ASN A 62 -5.30 -7.70 6.50
C ASN A 62 -4.88 -6.92 5.25
N TYR A 63 -5.65 -7.05 4.18
CA TYR A 63 -5.54 -6.27 2.95
C TYR A 63 -6.38 -4.99 3.11
N PRO A 64 -6.12 -3.93 2.32
CA PRO A 64 -6.95 -2.74 2.33
C PRO A 64 -8.39 -3.15 2.01
#